data_AF-A0A971Q1V6-F1
#
_entry.id   AF-A0A971Q1V6-F1
#
_cell.length_a   1.000
_cell.length_b   1.000
_cell.length_c   1.000
_cell.angle_alpha   90.00
_cell.angle_beta   90.00
_cell.angle_gamma   90.00
#
_symmetry.space_group_name_H-M   'P 1'
#
loop_
_entity.id
_entity.type
_entity.pdbx_description
1 polymer ?
#
loop_
_entity_poly.entity_id
_entity_poly.type
_entity_poly.pdbx_seq_one_letter_code
_entity_poly.pdbx_strand_id
1 'polypeptide(L)'
;MKDMERKSYTVRAEPKGYLYSGLLDYAVGKCSEALLVVQNSSRATLNDYGRRVLSQLQPFLIREESAAEITGSEGADDATIYRYQYSRDLAVILAEVSRRLYAWLHPRLPENLCLVRHDGDPLLVTVAHEKSSFLLLTDEEKGELLAHMPEIQELLSDEYDPDDEMDETFSAEALAAEAEDIAIDRKAFLLLIEPRGQLYRELLDYALEQCSEMLLVLPQASTPLDEDGNHLLFQLEPFMIARERTNQWPGARMTRGYATVMYYTYQAESAEILKYAVEGLYDWSRPELPEDLCLVRPGGEPFLVSIMPDRESYLLLTEQERQDLLTFLPELQEWMQEERT
;
A
#
# COMPACT_ATOMS: atom_id res chain seq x y z
N MET A 1 -26.71 30.56 -13.05
CA MET A 1 -26.48 29.22 -12.48
C MET A 1 -26.27 29.42 -11.00
N LYS A 2 -27.00 28.72 -10.13
CA LYS A 2 -26.59 28.65 -8.72
C LYS A 2 -25.22 28.00 -8.74
N ASP A 3 -24.22 28.60 -8.07
CA ASP A 3 -23.06 27.82 -7.65
C ASP A 3 -23.61 26.63 -6.86
N MET A 4 -23.35 25.43 -7.38
CA MET A 4 -23.68 24.22 -6.64
C MET A 4 -22.59 24.05 -5.61
N GLU A 5 -22.91 24.42 -4.38
CA GLU A 5 -22.03 24.29 -3.23
C GLU A 5 -21.57 22.83 -3.09
N ARG A 6 -20.25 22.63 -3.14
CA ARG A 6 -19.60 21.33 -2.94
C ARG A 6 -19.15 21.25 -1.50
N LYS A 7 -19.37 20.10 -0.88
CA LYS A 7 -18.95 19.81 0.50
C LYS A 7 -17.87 18.76 0.48
N SER A 8 -16.95 18.86 1.43
CA SER A 8 -15.95 17.83 1.66
C SER A 8 -16.53 16.67 2.47
N TYR A 9 -16.21 15.46 2.04
CA TYR A 9 -16.55 14.23 2.73
C TYR A 9 -15.27 13.43 2.92
N THR A 10 -14.75 13.40 4.14
CA THR A 10 -13.59 12.60 4.51
C THR A 10 -13.91 11.12 4.42
N VAL A 11 -12.97 10.36 3.84
CA VAL A 11 -13.04 8.91 3.74
C VAL A 11 -12.35 8.30 4.97
N ARG A 12 -13.14 7.85 5.94
CA ARG A 12 -12.69 7.33 7.24
C ARG A 12 -12.05 5.95 7.17
N ALA A 13 -12.39 5.17 6.15
CA ALA A 13 -11.85 3.84 5.94
C ALA A 13 -11.60 3.62 4.44
N GLU A 14 -10.51 2.92 4.11
CA GLU A 14 -10.07 2.74 2.74
C GLU A 14 -11.12 2.01 1.88
N PRO A 15 -11.55 2.60 0.75
CA PRO A 15 -12.29 1.87 -0.27
C PRO A 15 -11.41 0.76 -0.86
N LYS A 16 -11.88 -0.48 -0.78
CA LYS A 16 -11.20 -1.68 -1.30
C LYS A 16 -12.14 -2.51 -2.18
N GLY A 17 -11.57 -3.32 -3.06
CA GLY A 17 -12.29 -4.25 -3.91
C GLY A 17 -13.37 -3.55 -4.75
N TYR A 18 -14.62 -4.01 -4.61
CA TYR A 18 -15.74 -3.48 -5.38
C TYR A 18 -16.04 -2.01 -5.05
N LEU A 19 -15.79 -1.56 -3.81
CA LEU A 19 -16.00 -0.17 -3.41
C LEU A 19 -15.01 0.78 -4.11
N TYR A 20 -13.75 0.36 -4.21
CA TYR A 20 -12.74 1.11 -4.95
C TYR A 20 -13.08 1.16 -6.44
N SER A 21 -13.40 0.02 -7.06
CA SER A 21 -13.77 -0.01 -8.48
C SER A 21 -15.07 0.75 -8.76
N GLY A 22 -16.02 0.74 -7.83
CA GLY A 22 -17.27 1.48 -7.95
C GLY A 22 -17.06 3.00 -7.87
N LEU A 23 -16.11 3.46 -7.06
CA LEU A 23 -15.72 4.87 -7.04
C LEU A 23 -15.10 5.32 -8.37
N LEU A 24 -14.24 4.48 -8.96
CA LEU A 24 -13.68 4.74 -10.29
C LEU A 24 -14.75 4.75 -11.38
N ASP A 25 -15.68 3.80 -11.38
CA ASP A 25 -16.79 3.74 -12.34
C ASP A 25 -17.74 4.93 -12.19
N TYR A 26 -18.06 5.33 -10.96
CA TYR A 26 -18.88 6.51 -10.67
C TYR A 26 -18.27 7.80 -11.26
N ALA A 27 -16.93 7.92 -11.21
CA ALA A 27 -16.23 9.07 -11.77
C ALA A 27 -16.26 9.12 -13.31
N VAL A 28 -16.60 8.03 -14.00
CA VAL A 28 -16.66 8.00 -15.47
C VAL A 28 -17.75 8.94 -15.97
N GLY A 29 -17.38 9.90 -16.82
CA GLY A 29 -18.28 10.93 -17.34
C GLY A 29 -18.50 12.12 -16.41
N LYS A 30 -17.93 12.10 -15.20
CA LYS A 30 -17.86 13.25 -14.28
C LYS A 30 -16.46 13.86 -14.26
N CYS A 31 -15.44 13.02 -14.25
CA CYS A 31 -14.04 13.41 -14.29
C CYS A 31 -13.52 13.44 -15.72
N SER A 32 -12.67 14.43 -15.98
CA SER A 32 -11.97 14.62 -17.25
C SER A 32 -10.52 14.19 -17.18
N GLU A 33 -9.92 14.26 -15.98
CA GLU A 33 -8.52 13.92 -15.75
C GLU A 33 -8.35 13.02 -14.53
N ALA A 34 -7.32 12.18 -14.57
CA ALA A 34 -6.74 11.52 -13.40
C ALA A 34 -5.28 11.97 -13.26
N LEU A 35 -4.88 12.25 -12.02
CA LEU A 35 -3.55 12.69 -11.66
C LEU A 35 -2.86 11.59 -10.86
N LEU A 36 -1.58 11.39 -11.13
CA LEU A 36 -0.70 10.50 -10.39
C LEU A 36 0.66 11.16 -10.22
N VAL A 37 1.31 10.92 -9.08
CA VAL A 37 2.59 11.53 -8.74
C VAL A 37 3.70 10.49 -8.77
N VAL A 38 4.85 10.84 -9.33
CA VAL A 38 6.03 9.99 -9.31
C VAL A 38 7.17 10.77 -8.71
N GLN A 39 7.67 10.29 -7.57
CA GLN A 39 8.92 10.77 -6.98
C GLN A 39 10.07 10.41 -7.93
N ASN A 40 10.84 11.42 -8.33
CA ASN A 40 12.03 11.35 -9.18
C ASN A 40 13.33 11.30 -8.37
N SER A 41 13.23 11.25 -7.04
CA SER A 41 14.41 11.33 -6.20
C SER A 41 15.37 10.17 -6.39
N SER A 42 16.67 10.49 -6.26
CA SER A 42 17.76 9.52 -6.37
C SER A 42 17.63 8.31 -5.42
N ARG A 43 16.74 8.39 -4.43
CA ARG A 43 16.46 7.34 -3.44
C ARG A 43 15.17 6.57 -3.70
N ALA A 44 14.27 7.09 -4.54
CA ALA A 44 12.95 6.52 -4.77
C ALA A 44 12.59 6.64 -6.26
N THR A 45 12.90 5.59 -7.05
CA THR A 45 12.35 5.44 -8.42
C THR A 45 11.36 4.28 -8.48
N LEU A 46 10.38 4.36 -9.39
CA LEU A 46 9.43 3.25 -9.58
C LEU A 46 10.18 1.94 -9.87
N ASN A 47 9.69 0.85 -9.30
CA ASN A 47 10.18 -0.48 -9.61
C ASN A 47 9.67 -0.93 -11.00
N ASP A 48 10.08 -2.11 -11.45
CA ASP A 48 9.69 -2.62 -12.78
C ASP A 48 8.17 -2.78 -12.94
N TYR A 49 7.45 -3.08 -11.85
CA TYR A 49 5.99 -3.13 -11.88
C TYR A 49 5.39 -1.74 -12.09
N GLY A 50 5.82 -0.74 -11.31
CA GLY A 50 5.36 0.65 -11.45
C GLY A 50 5.66 1.23 -12.83
N ARG A 51 6.83 0.94 -13.40
CA ARG A 51 7.18 1.35 -14.78
C ARG A 51 6.28 0.68 -15.82
N ARG A 52 5.94 -0.60 -15.63
CA ARG A 52 4.96 -1.29 -16.50
C ARG A 52 3.57 -0.67 -16.38
N VAL A 53 3.15 -0.27 -15.17
CA VAL A 53 1.87 0.42 -14.98
C VAL A 53 1.88 1.75 -15.71
N LEU A 54 2.88 2.61 -15.54
CA LEU A 54 2.99 3.86 -16.33
C LEU A 54 2.93 3.60 -17.84
N SER A 55 3.60 2.57 -18.34
CA SER A 55 3.53 2.20 -19.75
C SER A 55 2.14 1.78 -20.20
N GLN A 56 1.31 1.18 -19.33
CA GLN A 56 -0.09 0.86 -19.63
C GLN A 56 -0.97 2.11 -19.63
N LEU A 57 -0.67 3.11 -18.80
CA LEU A 57 -1.41 4.37 -18.72
C LEU A 57 -1.01 5.36 -19.84
N GLN A 58 0.15 5.16 -20.48
CA GLN A 58 0.69 6.03 -21.53
C GLN A 58 -0.31 6.42 -22.65
N PRO A 59 -1.20 5.54 -23.15
CA PRO A 59 -2.17 5.92 -24.18
C PRO A 59 -3.14 7.01 -23.74
N PHE A 60 -3.32 7.19 -22.43
CA PHE A 60 -4.22 8.20 -21.84
C PHE A 60 -3.46 9.46 -21.42
N LEU A 61 -2.13 9.48 -21.49
CA LEU A 61 -1.33 10.60 -21.01
C LEU A 61 -1.62 11.87 -21.81
N ILE A 62 -2.01 12.93 -21.09
CA ILE A 62 -2.16 14.28 -21.64
C ILE A 62 -0.81 15.00 -21.56
N ARG A 63 -0.21 15.04 -20.36
CA ARG A 63 1.06 15.73 -20.11
C ARG A 63 1.70 15.29 -18.79
N GLU A 64 2.99 15.60 -18.69
CA GLU A 64 3.82 15.46 -17.50
C GLU A 64 4.29 16.85 -17.08
N GLU A 65 4.26 17.15 -15.79
CA GLU A 65 4.66 18.44 -15.24
C GLU A 65 5.52 18.25 -13.99
N SER A 66 6.50 19.12 -13.77
CA SER A 66 7.28 19.13 -12.52
C SER A 66 6.43 19.69 -11.38
N ALA A 67 6.41 19.03 -10.23
CA ALA A 67 5.65 19.50 -9.07
C ALA A 67 6.11 20.90 -8.60
N ALA A 68 7.43 21.16 -8.60
CA ALA A 68 8.00 22.48 -8.28
C ALA A 68 7.52 23.61 -9.19
N GLU A 69 7.21 23.33 -10.45
CA GLU A 69 6.66 24.33 -11.38
C GLU A 69 5.23 24.74 -11.04
N ILE A 70 4.50 23.91 -10.29
CA ILE A 70 3.09 24.10 -9.97
C ILE A 70 2.89 24.72 -8.59
N THR A 71 3.60 24.23 -7.57
CA THR A 71 3.44 24.70 -6.18
C THR A 71 4.26 25.96 -5.88
N GLY A 72 5.31 26.23 -6.66
CA GLY A 72 6.25 27.31 -6.38
C GLY A 72 7.03 27.15 -5.08
N SER A 73 6.98 25.97 -4.45
CA SER A 73 7.65 25.66 -3.19
C SER A 73 9.06 25.09 -3.42
N GLU A 74 10.05 25.66 -2.73
CA GLU A 74 11.43 25.15 -2.64
C GLU A 74 11.44 23.86 -1.79
N GLY A 75 10.94 22.75 -2.36
CA GLY A 75 10.79 21.47 -1.68
C GLY A 75 10.17 20.37 -2.55
N ALA A 76 9.36 20.76 -3.54
CA ALA A 76 8.74 19.87 -4.54
C ALA A 76 9.69 19.50 -5.71
N ASP A 77 11.00 19.72 -5.54
CA ASP A 77 12.02 19.72 -6.61
C ASP A 77 12.26 18.35 -7.27
N ASP A 78 11.62 17.28 -6.80
CA ASP A 78 11.92 15.92 -7.24
C ASP A 78 10.67 15.05 -7.45
N ALA A 79 9.55 15.62 -7.89
CA ALA A 79 8.37 14.85 -8.29
C ALA A 79 7.80 15.30 -9.65
N THR A 80 7.28 14.34 -10.42
CA THR A 80 6.54 14.58 -11.67
C THR A 80 5.08 14.21 -11.48
N ILE A 81 4.19 15.14 -11.85
CA ILE A 81 2.76 14.91 -11.92
C ILE A 81 2.42 14.45 -13.34
N TYR A 82 1.79 13.29 -13.44
CA TYR A 82 1.27 12.74 -14.68
C TYR A 82 -0.22 12.98 -14.75
N ARG A 83 -0.68 13.62 -15.84
CA ARG A 83 -2.10 13.85 -16.11
C ARG A 83 -2.58 12.94 -17.21
N TYR A 84 -3.62 12.19 -16.91
CA TYR A 84 -4.24 11.26 -17.85
C TYR A 84 -5.65 11.70 -18.17
N GLN A 85 -6.07 11.53 -19.42
CA GLN A 85 -7.45 11.67 -19.83
C GLN A 85 -8.29 10.59 -19.17
N TYR A 86 -9.19 11.01 -18.27
CA TYR A 86 -10.06 10.08 -17.58
C TYR A 86 -11.15 9.55 -18.50
N SER A 87 -11.27 8.24 -18.56
CA SER A 87 -12.20 7.52 -19.42
C SER A 87 -12.57 6.19 -18.78
N ARG A 88 -13.59 5.52 -19.33
CA ARG A 88 -13.97 4.18 -18.89
C ARG A 88 -12.80 3.19 -19.01
N ASP A 89 -12.04 3.26 -20.10
CA ASP A 89 -10.92 2.36 -20.33
C ASP A 89 -9.79 2.61 -19.32
N LEU A 90 -9.50 3.87 -18.99
CA LEU A 90 -8.55 4.19 -17.93
C LEU A 90 -9.04 3.67 -16.57
N ALA A 91 -10.31 3.89 -16.22
CA ALA A 91 -10.89 3.42 -14.96
C ALA A 91 -10.77 1.90 -14.80
N VAL A 92 -10.97 1.14 -15.87
CA VAL A 92 -10.76 -0.33 -15.88
C VAL A 92 -9.30 -0.67 -15.56
N ILE A 93 -8.33 -0.02 -16.20
CA ILE A 93 -6.91 -0.27 -15.95
C ILE A 93 -6.57 0.07 -14.50
N LEU A 94 -7.00 1.23 -13.98
CA LEU A 94 -6.75 1.63 -12.59
C LEU A 94 -7.31 0.59 -11.58
N ALA A 95 -8.49 0.03 -11.85
CA ALA A 95 -9.11 -1.02 -11.03
C ALA A 95 -8.46 -2.41 -11.18
N GLU A 96 -7.72 -2.64 -12.27
CA GLU A 96 -6.95 -3.87 -12.49
C GLU A 96 -5.57 -3.81 -11.82
N VAL A 97 -4.88 -2.67 -11.91
CA VAL A 97 -3.53 -2.49 -11.34
C VAL A 97 -3.55 -2.33 -9.82
N SER A 98 -4.65 -1.83 -9.25
CA SER A 98 -4.88 -1.73 -7.82
C SER A 98 -6.31 -2.13 -7.46
N ARG A 99 -6.48 -2.80 -6.31
CA ARG A 99 -7.80 -3.08 -5.72
C ARG A 99 -8.11 -2.20 -4.52
N ARG A 100 -7.27 -1.20 -4.22
CA ARG A 100 -7.39 -0.39 -3.01
C ARG A 100 -6.97 1.06 -3.26
N LEU A 101 -7.67 1.99 -2.63
CA LEU A 101 -7.43 3.43 -2.82
C LEU A 101 -6.04 3.88 -2.35
N TYR A 102 -5.57 3.37 -1.22
CA TYR A 102 -4.29 3.76 -0.61
C TYR A 102 -3.12 2.86 -1.02
N ALA A 103 -3.32 1.98 -2.01
CA ALA A 103 -2.23 1.17 -2.58
C ALA A 103 -1.42 1.90 -3.65
N TRP A 104 -1.86 3.09 -4.09
CA TRP A 104 -1.12 3.99 -4.99
C TRP A 104 0.06 4.60 -4.24
N LEU A 105 1.10 3.80 -4.08
CA LEU A 105 2.28 4.09 -3.27
C LEU A 105 3.56 3.70 -4.01
N HIS A 106 4.53 4.61 -3.95
CA HIS A 106 5.88 4.37 -4.46
C HIS A 106 6.57 3.25 -3.67
N PRO A 107 7.49 2.45 -4.28
CA PRO A 107 7.90 2.40 -5.69
C PRO A 107 7.03 1.51 -6.57
N ARG A 108 6.00 0.87 -6.02
CA ARG A 108 5.22 -0.12 -6.77
C ARG A 108 4.22 0.53 -7.70
N LEU A 109 3.58 1.61 -7.29
CA LEU A 109 2.67 2.40 -8.11
C LEU A 109 3.08 3.88 -8.01
N PRO A 110 2.68 4.72 -8.98
CA PRO A 110 2.63 6.15 -8.76
C PRO A 110 1.76 6.48 -7.53
N GLU A 111 2.06 7.59 -6.87
CA GLU A 111 1.39 8.05 -5.66
C GLU A 111 0.13 8.85 -5.97
N ASN A 112 -0.74 8.95 -4.97
CA ASN A 112 -1.81 9.96 -4.87
C ASN A 112 -2.71 10.04 -6.10
N LEU A 113 -3.46 8.97 -6.35
CA LEU A 113 -4.51 8.99 -7.37
C LEU A 113 -5.55 10.07 -7.03
N CYS A 114 -5.62 11.11 -7.85
CA CYS A 114 -6.66 12.14 -7.76
C CYS A 114 -7.50 12.12 -9.04
N LEU A 115 -8.80 12.42 -8.92
CA LEU A 115 -9.73 12.50 -10.05
C LEU A 115 -10.29 13.91 -10.14
N VAL A 116 -10.19 14.51 -11.33
CA VAL A 116 -10.48 15.93 -11.55
C VAL A 116 -11.56 16.11 -12.61
N ARG A 117 -12.54 16.97 -12.31
CA ARG A 117 -13.68 17.29 -13.18
C ARG A 117 -13.27 18.16 -14.37
N HIS A 118 -14.22 18.39 -15.27
CA HIS A 118 -14.03 19.28 -16.44
C HIS A 118 -13.83 20.75 -16.07
N ASP A 119 -14.29 21.18 -14.90
CA ASP A 119 -14.13 22.54 -14.39
C ASP A 119 -12.81 22.74 -13.62
N GLY A 120 -12.02 21.67 -13.44
CA GLY A 120 -10.75 21.70 -12.72
C GLY A 120 -10.87 21.32 -11.24
N ASP A 121 -12.08 21.20 -10.69
CA ASP A 121 -12.27 20.85 -9.29
C ASP A 121 -12.08 19.33 -9.07
N PRO A 122 -11.42 18.92 -7.98
CA PRO A 122 -11.25 17.51 -7.69
C PRO A 122 -12.58 16.88 -7.26
N LEU A 123 -12.86 15.69 -7.76
CA LEU A 123 -13.89 14.80 -7.21
C LEU A 123 -13.32 13.96 -6.08
N LEU A 124 -12.08 13.48 -6.25
CA LEU A 124 -11.37 12.63 -5.31
C LEU A 124 -9.95 13.17 -5.16
N VAL A 125 -9.54 13.40 -3.91
CA VAL A 125 -8.16 13.69 -3.53
C VAL A 125 -7.67 12.59 -2.61
N THR A 126 -6.46 12.10 -2.84
CA THR A 126 -5.82 11.12 -1.98
C THR A 126 -4.42 11.55 -1.59
N VAL A 127 -4.06 11.26 -0.35
CA VAL A 127 -2.71 11.27 0.18
C VAL A 127 -2.47 9.85 0.68
N ALA A 128 -2.02 8.99 -0.24
CA ALA A 128 -2.07 7.54 -0.06
C ALA A 128 -1.19 7.07 1.09
N HIS A 129 -0.04 7.72 1.31
CA HIS A 129 0.91 7.35 2.36
C HIS A 129 0.35 7.67 3.75
N GLU A 130 -0.48 8.71 3.85
CA GLU A 130 -1.20 9.09 5.07
C GLU A 130 -2.52 8.34 5.25
N LYS A 131 -2.92 7.50 4.28
CA LYS A 131 -4.25 6.87 4.24
C LYS A 131 -5.37 7.92 4.40
N SER A 132 -5.14 9.11 3.85
CA SER A 132 -6.07 10.24 3.89
C SER A 132 -6.68 10.45 2.51
N SER A 133 -8.00 10.66 2.47
CA SER A 133 -8.67 11.08 1.26
C SER A 133 -9.99 11.75 1.57
N PHE A 134 -10.46 12.55 0.62
CA PHE A 134 -11.78 13.17 0.68
C PHE A 134 -12.41 13.21 -0.71
N LEU A 135 -13.74 13.25 -0.71
CA LEU A 135 -14.56 13.52 -1.88
C LEU A 135 -15.15 14.91 -1.76
N LEU A 136 -15.03 15.72 -2.81
CA LEU A 136 -15.81 16.96 -2.91
C LEU A 136 -17.07 16.65 -3.70
N LEU A 137 -18.23 16.71 -3.07
CA LEU A 137 -19.50 16.38 -3.71
C LEU A 137 -20.54 17.46 -3.43
N THR A 138 -21.35 17.76 -4.43
CA THR A 138 -22.64 18.43 -4.22
C THR A 138 -23.63 17.48 -3.53
N ASP A 139 -24.70 18.01 -2.94
CA ASP A 139 -25.76 17.17 -2.35
C ASP A 139 -26.39 16.21 -3.39
N GLU A 140 -26.48 16.63 -4.65
CA GLU A 140 -26.94 15.80 -5.77
C GLU A 140 -25.94 14.68 -6.09
N GLU A 141 -24.65 15.01 -6.23
CA GLU A 141 -23.60 14.01 -6.47
C GLU A 141 -23.48 13.00 -5.32
N LYS A 142 -23.61 13.45 -4.06
CA LYS A 142 -23.67 12.54 -2.91
C LYS A 142 -24.86 11.60 -3.03
N GLY A 143 -26.03 12.11 -3.39
CA GLY A 143 -27.22 11.29 -3.64
C GLY A 143 -27.01 10.27 -4.77
N GLU A 144 -26.39 10.67 -5.88
CA GLU A 144 -26.04 9.78 -6.99
C GLU A 144 -25.01 8.72 -6.59
N LEU A 145 -23.99 9.10 -5.83
CA LEU A 145 -22.95 8.19 -5.35
C LEU A 145 -23.56 7.12 -4.44
N LEU A 146 -24.41 7.53 -3.50
CA LEU A 146 -25.11 6.61 -2.61
C LEU A 146 -26.13 5.73 -3.34
N ALA A 147 -26.73 6.21 -4.43
CA ALA A 147 -27.59 5.38 -5.28
C ALA A 147 -26.77 4.37 -6.11
N HIS A 148 -25.56 4.75 -6.53
CA HIS A 148 -24.65 3.89 -7.28
C HIS A 148 -23.99 2.83 -6.38
N MET A 149 -23.63 3.20 -5.16
CA MET A 149 -22.87 2.39 -4.22
C MET A 149 -23.27 2.74 -2.77
N PRO A 150 -24.40 2.21 -2.27
CA PRO A 150 -24.91 2.56 -0.93
C PRO A 150 -23.92 2.31 0.20
N GLU A 151 -23.12 1.26 0.09
CA GLU A 151 -22.17 0.82 1.12
C GLU A 151 -21.04 1.83 1.36
N ILE A 152 -20.75 2.74 0.42
CA ILE A 152 -19.74 3.78 0.65
C ILE A 152 -20.15 4.75 1.75
N GLN A 153 -21.45 4.83 2.11
CA GLN A 153 -21.92 5.67 3.19
C GLN A 153 -21.20 5.38 4.52
N GLU A 154 -20.88 4.12 4.78
CA GLU A 154 -20.20 3.71 6.02
C GLU A 154 -18.75 4.22 6.10
N LEU A 155 -18.16 4.56 4.95
CA LEU A 155 -16.79 5.05 4.83
C LEU A 155 -16.72 6.57 4.85
N LEU A 156 -17.84 7.27 4.62
CA LEU A 156 -17.87 8.72 4.52
C LEU A 156 -18.27 9.36 5.83
N SER A 157 -17.65 10.49 6.12
CA SER A 157 -18.14 11.39 7.16
C SER A 157 -18.25 12.82 6.71
N ASP A 158 -19.30 13.45 7.22
CA ASP A 158 -19.48 14.88 7.13
C ASP A 158 -18.46 15.53 8.08
N GLU A 159 -17.37 16.10 7.54
CA GLU A 159 -16.49 17.00 8.28
C GLU A 159 -15.67 17.87 7.31
N TYR A 160 -15.48 19.12 7.72
CA TYR A 160 -14.84 20.25 7.04
C TYR A 160 -15.77 21.12 6.16
N ASP A 161 -16.20 22.24 6.76
CA ASP A 161 -16.64 23.43 6.05
C ASP A 161 -15.39 24.16 5.53
N PRO A 162 -15.17 24.21 4.21
CA PRO A 162 -14.01 24.89 3.63
C PRO A 162 -13.90 26.38 4.02
N ASP A 163 -14.97 27.01 4.51
CA ASP A 163 -14.97 28.44 4.84
C ASP A 163 -14.26 28.80 6.17
N ASP A 164 -13.86 27.83 7.01
CA ASP A 164 -13.35 28.16 8.36
C ASP A 164 -11.84 28.53 8.41
N GLU A 165 -10.97 28.05 7.49
CA GLU A 165 -9.56 28.52 7.34
C GLU A 165 -8.95 28.21 5.94
N MET A 166 -9.64 28.45 4.81
CA MET A 166 -9.01 28.29 3.48
C MET A 166 -8.31 29.56 3.01
N ASP A 167 -6.97 29.55 3.09
CA ASP A 167 -6.12 30.41 2.28
C ASP A 167 -6.22 29.99 0.79
N GLU A 168 -6.19 30.95 -0.13
CA GLU A 168 -6.74 30.91 -1.51
C GLU A 168 -6.08 29.94 -2.53
N THR A 169 -5.49 28.81 -2.14
CA THR A 169 -4.84 27.88 -3.10
C THR A 169 -4.97 26.40 -2.73
N PHE A 170 -6.17 25.83 -2.84
CA PHE A 170 -6.39 24.38 -2.82
C PHE A 170 -6.64 23.86 -4.24
N SER A 171 -5.60 23.84 -5.07
CA SER A 171 -5.67 23.13 -6.34
C SER A 171 -5.42 21.63 -6.09
N ALA A 172 -6.09 20.75 -6.84
CA ALA A 172 -5.85 19.30 -6.74
C ALA A 172 -4.37 18.96 -6.96
N GLU A 173 -3.70 19.80 -7.75
CA GLU A 173 -2.28 19.76 -8.00
C GLU A 173 -1.43 20.10 -6.78
N ALA A 174 -1.77 21.16 -6.04
CA ALA A 174 -1.05 21.55 -4.83
C ALA A 174 -1.15 20.45 -3.78
N LEU A 175 -2.34 19.91 -3.53
CA LEU A 175 -2.53 18.82 -2.57
C LEU A 175 -1.86 17.49 -3.00
N ALA A 176 -1.86 17.19 -4.29
CA ALA A 176 -1.19 15.99 -4.80
C ALA A 176 0.34 16.13 -4.74
N ALA A 177 0.87 17.36 -4.96
CA ALA A 177 2.29 17.69 -4.95
C ALA A 177 2.86 17.98 -3.55
N GLU A 178 2.04 18.49 -2.63
CA GLU A 178 2.35 18.73 -1.21
C GLU A 178 2.21 17.46 -0.36
N ALA A 179 2.20 16.27 -0.98
CA ALA A 179 2.58 15.04 -0.32
C ALA A 179 4.08 15.10 0.02
N GLU A 180 4.42 16.04 0.90
CA GLU A 180 5.71 16.17 1.52
C GLU A 180 6.01 14.89 2.28
N ASP A 181 7.29 14.55 2.24
CA ASP A 181 7.98 13.48 2.95
C ASP A 181 7.81 13.65 4.48
N ILE A 182 6.60 13.42 4.99
CA ILE A 182 6.42 13.05 6.38
C ILE A 182 6.88 11.60 6.42
N ALA A 183 8.16 11.42 6.75
CA ALA A 183 8.71 10.14 7.12
C ALA A 183 7.70 9.49 8.10
N ILE A 184 6.97 8.48 7.61
CA ILE A 184 6.00 7.79 8.45
C ILE A 184 6.82 7.20 9.59
N ASP A 185 6.59 7.70 10.80
CA ASP A 185 7.30 7.27 12.01
C ASP A 185 6.82 5.87 12.39
N ARG A 186 7.27 4.88 11.64
CA ARG A 186 7.11 3.47 11.98
C ARG A 186 8.22 3.08 12.90
N LYS A 187 7.83 2.46 14.00
CA LYS A 187 8.74 1.97 15.01
C LYS A 187 8.81 0.46 14.97
N ALA A 188 9.97 -0.07 15.30
CA ALA A 188 10.14 -1.50 15.48
C ALA A 188 9.58 -1.92 16.83
N PHE A 189 8.66 -2.88 16.80
CA PHE A 189 8.11 -3.54 17.96
C PHE A 189 8.57 -4.99 17.94
N LEU A 190 9.53 -5.33 18.80
CA LEU A 190 10.06 -6.68 18.96
C LEU A 190 8.98 -7.60 19.50
N LEU A 191 8.84 -8.79 18.93
CA LEU A 191 8.02 -9.87 19.47
C LEU A 191 8.84 -10.66 20.48
N LEU A 192 8.60 -10.39 21.77
CA LEU A 192 9.26 -11.02 22.90
C LEU A 192 8.88 -12.51 23.06
N ILE A 193 7.68 -12.87 22.59
CA ILE A 193 7.15 -14.22 22.62
C ILE A 193 6.74 -14.58 21.20
N GLU A 194 7.16 -15.75 20.75
CA GLU A 194 6.82 -16.28 19.43
C GLU A 194 5.30 -16.44 19.30
N PRO A 195 4.66 -15.82 18.28
CA PRO A 195 3.30 -16.16 17.90
C PRO A 195 3.25 -17.62 17.42
N ARG A 196 2.39 -18.43 18.04
CA ARG A 196 2.16 -19.83 17.69
C ARG A 196 0.67 -20.17 17.64
N GLY A 197 0.33 -21.27 16.97
CA GLY A 197 -1.01 -21.80 16.83
C GLY A 197 -1.97 -20.78 16.25
N GLN A 198 -3.07 -20.55 16.94
CA GLN A 198 -4.12 -19.63 16.50
C GLN A 198 -3.60 -18.19 16.34
N LEU A 199 -2.80 -17.71 17.28
CA LEU A 199 -2.28 -16.34 17.26
C LEU A 199 -1.38 -16.09 16.03
N TYR A 200 -0.57 -17.08 15.64
CA TYR A 200 0.22 -17.00 14.41
C TYR A 200 -0.69 -16.88 13.18
N ARG A 201 -1.73 -17.70 13.10
CA ARG A 201 -2.68 -17.71 11.97
C ARG A 201 -3.43 -16.38 11.87
N GLU A 202 -3.90 -15.85 12.99
CA GLU A 202 -4.61 -14.58 13.01
C GLU A 202 -3.69 -13.39 12.71
N LEU A 203 -2.40 -13.44 13.09
CA LEU A 203 -1.41 -12.44 12.67
C LEU A 203 -1.22 -12.45 11.14
N LEU A 204 -1.17 -13.63 10.53
CA LEU A 204 -1.14 -13.75 9.07
C LEU A 204 -2.42 -13.19 8.43
N ASP A 205 -3.59 -13.43 9.04
CA ASP A 205 -4.87 -12.89 8.55
C ASP A 205 -4.92 -11.37 8.64
N TYR A 206 -4.51 -10.79 9.76
CA TYR A 206 -4.39 -9.34 9.91
C TYR A 206 -3.47 -8.73 8.84
N ALA A 207 -2.35 -9.42 8.56
CA ALA A 207 -1.40 -8.96 7.57
C ALA A 207 -1.96 -8.94 6.14
N LEU A 208 -3.02 -9.68 5.81
CA LEU A 208 -3.67 -9.60 4.49
C LEU A 208 -4.22 -8.20 4.20
N GLU A 209 -4.56 -7.44 5.24
CA GLU A 209 -5.04 -6.08 5.09
C GLU A 209 -3.91 -5.07 4.95
N GLN A 210 -2.68 -5.42 5.31
CA GLN A 210 -1.54 -4.49 5.33
C GLN A 210 -0.51 -4.81 4.24
N CYS A 211 -0.40 -6.07 3.84
CA CYS A 211 0.67 -6.60 3.00
C CYS A 211 0.16 -7.02 1.63
N SER A 212 1.06 -6.95 0.65
CA SER A 212 0.83 -7.46 -0.71
C SER A 212 1.87 -8.49 -1.14
N GLU A 213 2.97 -8.61 -0.40
CA GLU A 213 4.07 -9.50 -0.73
C GLU A 213 4.54 -10.25 0.52
N MET A 214 5.08 -11.44 0.28
CA MET A 214 5.82 -12.19 1.29
C MET A 214 7.16 -12.63 0.71
N LEU A 215 8.15 -12.76 1.59
CA LEU A 215 9.50 -13.16 1.24
C LEU A 215 9.89 -14.40 2.03
N LEU A 216 10.59 -15.29 1.35
CA LEU A 216 11.23 -16.47 1.94
C LEU A 216 12.68 -16.54 1.47
N VAL A 217 13.59 -16.90 2.37
CA VAL A 217 15.03 -16.84 2.13
C VAL A 217 15.62 -18.24 2.05
N LEU A 218 16.46 -18.44 1.02
CA LEU A 218 17.24 -19.65 0.84
C LEU A 218 18.73 -19.31 0.79
N PRO A 219 19.46 -19.43 1.92
CA PRO A 219 20.91 -19.27 1.89
C PRO A 219 21.56 -20.30 0.96
N GLN A 220 22.60 -19.87 0.22
CA GLN A 220 23.23 -20.70 -0.82
C GLN A 220 24.19 -21.76 -0.23
N ALA A 221 24.73 -21.51 0.97
CA ALA A 221 25.76 -22.37 1.59
C ALA A 221 25.19 -23.46 2.51
N SER A 222 23.87 -23.61 2.58
CA SER A 222 23.17 -24.49 3.53
C SER A 222 22.60 -25.74 2.85
N THR A 223 22.31 -26.75 3.68
CA THR A 223 21.69 -28.02 3.28
C THR A 223 20.45 -27.77 2.40
N PRO A 224 20.25 -28.54 1.31
CA PRO A 224 19.01 -28.48 0.53
C PRO A 224 17.79 -28.65 1.42
N LEU A 225 16.66 -28.06 1.01
CA LEU A 225 15.38 -28.34 1.63
C LEU A 225 15.01 -29.81 1.50
N ASP A 226 14.30 -30.33 2.48
CA ASP A 226 13.72 -31.68 2.43
C ASP A 226 12.44 -31.73 1.57
N GLU A 227 11.72 -32.86 1.62
CA GLU A 227 10.50 -33.05 0.83
C GLU A 227 9.40 -32.06 1.20
N ASP A 228 9.27 -31.70 2.49
CA ASP A 228 8.24 -30.78 2.98
C ASP A 228 8.52 -29.35 2.49
N GLY A 229 9.79 -28.91 2.59
CA GLY A 229 10.20 -27.60 2.08
C GLY A 229 10.05 -27.50 0.56
N ASN A 230 10.38 -28.57 -0.18
CA ASN A 230 10.15 -28.59 -1.63
C ASN A 230 8.65 -28.61 -1.99
N HIS A 231 7.82 -29.31 -1.20
CA HIS A 231 6.38 -29.32 -1.40
C HIS A 231 5.77 -27.94 -1.18
N LEU A 232 6.18 -27.23 -0.12
CA LEU A 232 5.77 -25.86 0.13
C LEU A 232 6.10 -24.94 -1.04
N LEU A 233 7.35 -24.98 -1.52
CA LEU A 233 7.78 -24.15 -2.65
C LEU A 233 7.00 -24.46 -3.94
N PHE A 234 6.59 -25.71 -4.12
CA PHE A 234 5.72 -26.11 -5.22
C PHE A 234 4.31 -25.52 -5.07
N GLN A 235 3.72 -25.55 -3.88
CA GLN A 235 2.41 -24.95 -3.61
C GLN A 235 2.43 -23.42 -3.81
N LEU A 236 3.54 -22.77 -3.49
CA LEU A 236 3.71 -21.32 -3.63
C LEU A 236 4.09 -20.86 -5.04
N GLU A 237 4.47 -21.78 -5.94
CA GLU A 237 4.92 -21.45 -7.30
C GLU A 237 3.94 -20.58 -8.11
N PRO A 238 2.61 -20.78 -8.04
CA PRO A 238 1.64 -19.92 -8.75
C PRO A 238 1.65 -18.46 -8.28
N PHE A 239 2.15 -18.19 -7.08
CA PHE A 239 2.20 -16.84 -6.50
C PHE A 239 3.58 -16.19 -6.64
N MET A 240 4.54 -16.86 -7.29
CA MET A 240 5.91 -16.39 -7.45
C MET A 240 5.98 -15.08 -8.25
N ILE A 241 6.56 -14.05 -7.67
CA ILE A 241 6.86 -12.78 -8.34
C ILE A 241 8.26 -12.84 -8.93
N ALA A 242 9.26 -13.14 -8.10
CA ALA A 242 10.66 -13.07 -8.46
C ALA A 242 11.55 -13.94 -7.57
N ARG A 243 12.74 -14.26 -8.08
CA ARG A 243 13.84 -14.84 -7.30
C ARG A 243 15.07 -13.96 -7.49
N GLU A 244 15.61 -13.46 -6.39
CA GLU A 244 16.76 -12.58 -6.43
C GLU A 244 17.93 -13.18 -5.66
N ARG A 245 19.12 -13.12 -6.27
CA ARG A 245 20.35 -13.50 -5.59
C ARG A 245 20.96 -12.26 -4.96
N THR A 246 20.85 -12.15 -3.64
CA THR A 246 21.26 -10.98 -2.87
C THR A 246 21.95 -11.40 -1.57
N ASN A 247 22.63 -10.48 -0.91
CA ASN A 247 23.21 -10.67 0.41
C ASN A 247 22.52 -9.81 1.48
N GLN A 248 21.39 -9.20 1.16
CA GLN A 248 20.58 -8.40 2.08
C GLN A 248 19.10 -8.62 1.82
N TRP A 249 18.31 -8.59 2.90
CA TRP A 249 16.85 -8.63 2.92
C TRP A 249 16.36 -7.97 4.23
N PRO A 250 15.05 -7.75 4.44
CA PRO A 250 14.56 -7.18 5.68
C PRO A 250 15.11 -7.91 6.91
N GLY A 251 15.66 -7.15 7.87
CA GLY A 251 16.22 -7.68 9.12
C GLY A 251 17.65 -8.23 9.04
N ALA A 252 18.16 -8.59 7.86
CA ALA A 252 19.46 -9.27 7.79
C ALA A 252 20.35 -8.87 6.59
N ARG A 253 21.67 -8.93 6.84
CA ARG A 253 22.72 -8.75 5.83
C ARG A 253 23.82 -9.78 6.04
N MET A 254 24.11 -10.57 5.01
CA MET A 254 25.24 -11.50 5.03
C MET A 254 26.55 -10.75 4.80
N THR A 255 27.54 -11.01 5.66
CA THR A 255 28.90 -10.48 5.49
C THR A 255 29.68 -11.19 4.37
N ARG A 256 29.31 -12.45 4.06
CA ARG A 256 29.88 -13.26 2.98
C ARG A 256 28.83 -14.17 2.38
N GLY A 257 28.91 -14.39 1.06
CA GLY A 257 27.98 -15.25 0.32
C GLY A 257 26.73 -14.51 -0.14
N TYR A 258 25.77 -15.29 -0.65
CA TYR A 258 24.48 -14.81 -1.12
C TYR A 258 23.40 -15.79 -0.66
N ALA A 259 22.18 -15.29 -0.54
CA ALA A 259 20.97 -16.06 -0.46
C ALA A 259 20.15 -15.86 -1.74
N THR A 260 19.24 -16.79 -1.99
CA THR A 260 18.14 -16.57 -2.92
C THR A 260 16.95 -16.10 -2.11
N VAL A 261 16.54 -14.86 -2.31
CA VAL A 261 15.31 -14.31 -1.74
C VAL A 261 14.21 -14.51 -2.76
N MET A 262 13.13 -15.16 -2.34
CA MET A 262 11.98 -15.49 -3.18
C MET A 262 10.83 -14.60 -2.77
N TYR A 263 10.27 -13.88 -3.74
CA TYR A 263 9.17 -12.95 -3.57
C TYR A 263 7.90 -13.59 -4.09
N TYR A 264 6.84 -13.53 -3.30
CA TYR A 264 5.53 -14.05 -3.66
C TYR A 264 4.45 -13.00 -3.42
N THR A 265 3.39 -13.04 -4.23
CA THR A 265 2.17 -12.31 -3.93
C THR A 265 1.58 -12.85 -2.63
N TYR A 266 1.27 -11.94 -1.70
CA TYR A 266 0.60 -12.27 -0.45
C TYR A 266 -0.90 -11.96 -0.57
N GLN A 267 -1.69 -13.01 -0.68
CA GLN A 267 -3.15 -12.99 -0.79
C GLN A 267 -3.75 -14.15 0.00
N ALA A 268 -5.08 -14.24 0.07
CA ALA A 268 -5.77 -15.23 0.90
C ALA A 268 -5.28 -16.67 0.64
N GLU A 269 -5.14 -17.07 -0.63
CA GLU A 269 -4.71 -18.41 -1.00
C GLU A 269 -3.25 -18.71 -0.61
N SER A 270 -2.33 -17.76 -0.77
CA SER A 270 -0.94 -17.95 -0.36
C SER A 270 -0.77 -17.90 1.16
N ALA A 271 -1.58 -17.09 1.85
CA ALA A 271 -1.60 -17.03 3.31
C ALA A 271 -2.11 -18.32 3.94
N GLU A 272 -3.13 -18.96 3.35
CA GLU A 272 -3.57 -20.31 3.75
C GLU A 272 -2.41 -21.31 3.68
N ILE A 273 -1.61 -21.28 2.61
CA ILE A 273 -0.44 -22.16 2.48
C ILE A 273 0.53 -21.95 3.66
N LEU A 274 0.84 -20.71 4.05
CA LEU A 274 1.69 -20.44 5.22
C LEU A 274 1.07 -20.96 6.53
N LYS A 275 -0.24 -20.76 6.72
CA LYS A 275 -0.99 -21.18 7.92
C LYS A 275 -1.00 -22.69 8.14
N TYR A 276 -0.88 -23.48 7.07
CA TYR A 276 -0.76 -24.94 7.14
C TYR A 276 0.67 -25.44 7.13
N ALA A 277 1.64 -24.63 6.70
CA ALA A 277 3.04 -25.02 6.64
C ALA A 277 3.67 -25.21 8.03
N VAL A 278 3.29 -24.36 8.99
CA VAL A 278 3.90 -24.33 10.33
C VAL A 278 2.89 -24.00 11.43
N GLU A 279 3.27 -24.31 12.68
CA GLU A 279 2.52 -23.90 13.87
C GLU A 279 3.01 -22.57 14.44
N GLY A 280 4.20 -22.09 14.11
CA GLY A 280 4.76 -20.88 14.71
C GLY A 280 5.68 -20.09 13.78
N LEU A 281 5.88 -18.82 14.13
CA LEU A 281 6.72 -17.90 13.34
C LEU A 281 8.18 -18.36 13.26
N TYR A 282 8.69 -19.07 14.27
CA TYR A 282 10.09 -19.52 14.32
C TYR A 282 10.28 -20.94 13.78
N ASP A 283 9.22 -21.56 13.27
CA ASP A 283 9.28 -22.87 12.61
C ASP A 283 9.76 -22.74 11.14
N TRP A 284 9.86 -21.52 10.60
CA TRP A 284 10.44 -21.19 9.27
C TRP A 284 11.95 -21.41 9.25
N SER A 285 12.40 -22.64 9.38
CA SER A 285 13.81 -22.97 9.57
C SER A 285 14.22 -24.17 8.73
N ARG A 286 15.50 -24.20 8.37
CA ARG A 286 16.09 -25.32 7.63
C ARG A 286 16.41 -26.52 8.53
N PRO A 287 16.44 -27.74 7.96
CA PRO A 287 16.23 -28.08 6.54
C PRO A 287 14.77 -28.17 6.07
N GLU A 288 13.80 -28.14 6.98
CA GLU A 288 12.40 -28.43 6.70
C GLU A 288 11.76 -27.35 5.83
N LEU A 289 12.10 -26.08 6.05
CA LEU A 289 11.47 -24.95 5.36
C LEU A 289 12.49 -23.87 4.97
N PRO A 290 12.12 -22.96 4.05
CA PRO A 290 12.85 -21.71 3.85
C PRO A 290 12.92 -20.88 5.13
N GLU A 291 13.94 -20.02 5.22
CA GLU A 291 14.18 -19.16 6.37
C GLU A 291 13.55 -17.77 6.20
N ASP A 292 13.54 -17.00 7.30
CA ASP A 292 13.27 -15.56 7.37
C ASP A 292 11.98 -15.12 6.66
N LEU A 293 10.83 -15.70 7.04
CA LEU A 293 9.53 -15.22 6.58
C LEU A 293 9.41 -13.72 6.88
N CYS A 294 9.18 -12.94 5.83
CA CYS A 294 8.85 -11.53 5.94
C CYS A 294 7.54 -11.24 5.22
N LEU A 295 6.70 -10.38 5.78
CA LEU A 295 5.51 -9.84 5.12
C LEU A 295 5.73 -8.37 4.83
N VAL A 296 5.37 -7.96 3.61
CA VAL A 296 5.75 -6.66 3.05
C VAL A 296 4.54 -5.92 2.50
N ARG A 297 4.45 -4.64 2.87
CA ARG A 297 3.42 -3.70 2.44
C ARG A 297 3.52 -3.41 0.94
N PRO A 298 2.43 -2.93 0.31
CA PRO A 298 2.55 -2.22 -0.95
C PRO A 298 3.61 -1.13 -0.83
N GLY A 299 4.58 -1.11 -1.74
CA GLY A 299 5.73 -0.20 -1.67
C GLY A 299 7.01 -0.81 -1.07
N GLY A 300 7.00 -2.09 -0.71
CA GLY A 300 8.24 -2.81 -0.36
C GLY A 300 8.71 -2.60 1.08
N GLU A 301 7.99 -1.84 1.89
CA GLU A 301 8.30 -1.66 3.30
C GLU A 301 7.92 -2.93 4.12
N PRO A 302 8.81 -3.42 5.01
CA PRO A 302 8.48 -4.56 5.86
C PRO A 302 7.38 -4.24 6.85
N PHE A 303 6.42 -5.15 7.00
CA PHE A 303 5.43 -5.17 8.06
C PHE A 303 5.89 -6.10 9.18
N LEU A 304 6.13 -7.36 8.84
CA LEU A 304 6.63 -8.41 9.73
C LEU A 304 7.98 -8.89 9.22
N VAL A 305 8.95 -8.96 10.12
CA VAL A 305 10.30 -9.49 9.83
C VAL A 305 10.63 -10.56 10.84
N SER A 306 11.17 -11.68 10.36
CA SER A 306 11.67 -12.75 11.20
C SER A 306 13.11 -13.10 10.79
N ILE A 307 13.95 -13.38 11.79
CA ILE A 307 15.39 -13.64 11.64
C ILE A 307 15.69 -14.98 12.33
N MET A 308 15.77 -16.05 11.55
CA MET A 308 15.70 -17.44 12.01
C MET A 308 16.98 -18.00 12.63
N PRO A 309 18.20 -17.52 12.32
CA PRO A 309 19.37 -17.86 13.13
C PRO A 309 19.24 -17.36 14.57
N ASP A 310 18.57 -16.23 14.77
CA ASP A 310 18.55 -15.51 16.05
C ASP A 310 17.22 -15.68 16.81
N ARG A 311 16.19 -16.23 16.15
CA ARG A 311 14.80 -16.33 16.66
C ARG A 311 14.28 -14.98 17.13
N GLU A 312 14.59 -13.96 16.35
CA GLU A 312 14.12 -12.61 16.56
C GLU A 312 13.06 -12.30 15.52
N SER A 313 12.05 -11.53 15.93
CA SER A 313 11.07 -10.99 15.00
C SER A 313 10.55 -9.66 15.50
N TYR A 314 10.13 -8.82 14.58
CA TYR A 314 9.57 -7.53 14.88
C TYR A 314 8.52 -7.12 13.87
N LEU A 315 7.63 -6.25 14.32
CA LEU A 315 6.67 -5.55 13.49
C LEU A 315 7.11 -4.10 13.35
N LEU A 316 7.12 -3.57 12.13
CA LEU A 316 7.27 -2.13 11.91
C LEU A 316 5.89 -1.52 11.81
N LEU A 317 5.51 -0.69 12.78
CA LEU A 317 4.14 -0.16 12.86
C LEU A 317 4.16 1.33 13.14
N THR A 318 3.20 2.07 12.58
CA THR A 318 2.81 3.36 13.15
C THR A 318 2.09 3.14 14.48
N GLU A 319 1.93 4.19 15.29
CA GLU A 319 1.14 4.08 16.53
C GLU A 319 -0.32 3.69 16.24
N GLN A 320 -0.90 4.18 15.14
CA GLN A 320 -2.25 3.78 14.73
C GLN A 320 -2.30 2.31 14.32
N GLU A 321 -1.37 1.83 13.48
CA GLU A 321 -1.32 0.43 13.06
C GLU A 321 -1.10 -0.51 14.25
N ARG A 322 -0.34 -0.06 15.26
CA ARG A 322 -0.19 -0.77 16.53
C ARG A 322 -1.51 -0.81 17.29
N GLN A 323 -2.21 0.30 17.42
CA GLN A 323 -3.50 0.33 18.13
C GLN A 323 -4.54 -0.57 17.45
N ASP A 324 -4.59 -0.56 16.12
CA ASP A 324 -5.48 -1.41 15.33
C ASP A 324 -5.12 -2.89 15.51
N LEU A 325 -3.82 -3.22 15.43
CA LEU A 325 -3.33 -4.58 15.67
C LEU A 325 -3.67 -5.08 17.08
N LEU A 326 -3.45 -4.26 18.11
CA LEU A 326 -3.74 -4.65 19.49
C LEU A 326 -5.24 -4.73 19.79
N THR A 327 -6.07 -4.06 18.99
CA THR A 327 -7.53 -4.24 19.04
C THR A 327 -7.92 -5.57 18.43
N PHE A 328 -7.24 -6.00 17.36
CA PHE A 328 -7.48 -7.27 16.69
C PHE A 328 -6.88 -8.47 17.45
N LEU A 329 -5.66 -8.32 17.99
CA LEU A 329 -4.86 -9.33 18.71
C LEU A 329 -4.39 -8.77 20.06
N PRO A 330 -5.28 -8.69 21.06
CA PRO A 330 -4.95 -8.12 22.36
C PRO A 330 -3.82 -8.87 23.09
N GLU A 331 -3.62 -10.15 22.81
CA GLU A 331 -2.54 -10.97 23.36
C GLU A 331 -1.15 -10.39 23.07
N LEU A 332 -0.99 -9.69 21.94
CA LEU A 332 0.28 -9.09 21.56
C LEU A 332 0.68 -7.90 22.44
N GLN A 333 -0.24 -7.33 23.22
CA GLN A 333 0.05 -6.14 24.04
C GLN A 333 1.18 -6.38 25.05
N GLU A 334 1.25 -7.57 25.64
CA GLU A 334 2.30 -7.95 26.59
C GLU A 334 3.52 -8.57 25.89
N TRP A 335 3.39 -8.92 24.61
CA TRP A 335 4.40 -9.67 23.85
C TRP A 335 5.18 -8.77 22.90
N MET A 336 4.76 -7.53 22.74
CA MET A 336 5.43 -6.52 21.93
C MET A 336 6.17 -5.51 22.79
N GLN A 337 7.41 -5.20 22.40
CA GLN A 337 8.18 -4.13 23.00
C GLN A 337 8.75 -3.20 21.93
N GLU A 338 8.47 -1.90 22.04
CA GLU A 338 9.12 -0.88 21.21
C GLU A 338 10.64 -0.95 21.40
N GLU A 339 11.36 -1.13 20.30
CA GLU A 339 12.81 -1.07 20.29
C GLU A 339 13.24 0.39 20.55
N ARG A 340 13.92 0.62 21.67
CA ARG A 340 14.48 1.93 21.97
C ARG A 340 15.75 2.11 21.15
N THR A 341 15.63 2.77 20.00
CA THR A 341 16.77 3.24 19.19
C THR A 341 17.59 4.30 19.90
#